data_AF-A0A158NZE3-F1
#
_entry.id   AF-A0A158NZE3-F1
#
_cell.length_a   1.000
_cell.length_b   1.000
_cell.length_c   1.000
_cell.angle_alpha   90.00
_cell.angle_beta   90.00
_cell.angle_gamma   90.00
#
_symmetry.space_group_name_H-M   'P 1'
#
loop_
_entity.id
_entity.type
_entity.pdbx_description
1 polymer ?
#
loop_
_entity_poly.entity_id
_entity_poly.type
_entity_poly.pdbx_seq_one_letter_code
_entity_poly.pdbx_strand_id
1 'polypeptide(L)'
;MVSINVYGIENKQVLPLRLIDDKKEKHVNLLYLQDSHNDNFGHFACTKNLSRLVSSQITRKKNKKFFCDRCLHYFGSCEKLQLHEVDCQKINDCAIRLPSEDDKWLEFGNHCNKERVPLRRPGMYST
;
A
#
# COMPACT_ATOMS: atom_id res chain seq x y z
N MET A 1 15.15 -6.72 -0.64
CA MET A 1 14.46 -5.41 -0.48
C MET A 1 12.97 -5.64 -0.68
N VAL A 2 12.11 -5.18 0.23
CA VAL A 2 10.65 -5.36 0.14
C VAL A 2 10.03 -4.12 -0.50
N SER A 3 8.95 -4.31 -1.24
CA SER A 3 8.20 -3.24 -1.90
C SER A 3 6.77 -3.22 -1.32
N ILE A 4 6.25 -2.04 -1.00
CA ILE A 4 5.02 -1.90 -0.20
C ILE A 4 4.07 -0.90 -0.85
N ASN A 5 2.83 -1.34 -1.10
CA ASN A 5 1.69 -0.47 -1.39
C ASN A 5 0.88 -0.28 -0.11
N VAL A 6 0.32 0.92 0.08
CA VAL A 6 -0.57 1.25 1.19
C VAL A 6 -1.89 1.73 0.63
N TYR A 7 -2.97 1.11 1.08
CA TYR A 7 -4.35 1.46 0.74
C TYR A 7 -5.07 1.96 1.99
N GLY A 8 -6.01 2.86 1.83
CA GLY A 8 -6.91 3.34 2.88
C GLY A 8 -8.34 2.92 2.60
N ILE A 9 -9.20 3.06 3.60
CA ILE A 9 -10.65 2.96 3.42
C ILE A 9 -11.26 4.32 3.74
N GLU A 10 -11.95 4.90 2.77
CA GLU A 10 -12.75 6.11 2.93
C GLU A 10 -14.15 5.82 2.41
N ASN A 11 -15.20 6.20 3.15
CA ASN A 11 -16.59 5.97 2.74
C ASN A 11 -16.90 4.52 2.32
N LYS A 12 -16.28 3.53 2.98
CA LYS A 12 -16.36 2.08 2.68
C LYS A 12 -15.74 1.64 1.36
N GLN A 13 -15.03 2.52 0.66
CA GLN A 13 -14.29 2.21 -0.56
C GLN A 13 -12.79 2.16 -0.28
N VAL A 14 -12.11 1.18 -0.86
CA VAL A 14 -10.64 1.12 -0.81
C VAL A 14 -10.08 2.13 -1.80
N LEU A 15 -9.10 2.92 -1.36
CA LEU A 15 -8.34 3.82 -2.22
C LEU A 15 -6.83 3.62 -2.02
N PRO A 16 -6.00 3.83 -3.04
CA PRO A 16 -4.56 3.87 -2.87
C PRO A 16 -4.14 5.13 -2.09
N LEU A 17 -3.30 4.95 -1.06
CA LEU A 17 -2.67 6.06 -0.31
C LEU A 17 -1.22 6.25 -0.74
N ARG A 18 -0.51 5.13 -0.94
CA ARG A 18 0.86 5.12 -1.41
C ARG A 18 1.07 3.94 -2.34
N LEU A 19 1.59 4.22 -3.52
CA LEU A 19 1.91 3.21 -4.50
C LEU A 19 3.39 3.31 -4.84
N ILE A 20 4.00 2.16 -5.09
CA ILE A 20 5.35 2.04 -5.61
C ILE A 20 5.28 1.74 -7.11
N ASP A 21 6.20 2.31 -7.88
CA ASP A 21 6.26 2.07 -9.32
C ASP A 21 6.82 0.69 -9.64
N ASP A 22 7.88 0.31 -8.93
CA ASP A 22 8.59 -0.96 -9.16
C ASP A 22 8.23 -2.00 -8.10
N LYS A 23 7.32 -2.90 -8.47
CA LYS A 23 7.04 -4.10 -7.68
C LYS A 23 8.25 -5.03 -7.68
N LYS A 24 8.76 -5.31 -6.48
CA LYS A 24 9.82 -6.30 -6.24
C LYS A 24 9.21 -7.68 -6.02
N GLU A 25 10.02 -8.72 -6.17
CA GLU A 25 9.62 -10.12 -5.90
C GLU A 25 8.91 -10.28 -4.55
N LYS A 26 9.45 -9.63 -3.51
CA LYS A 26 8.78 -9.49 -2.22
C LYS A 26 7.95 -8.20 -2.22
N HIS A 27 6.66 -8.34 -2.48
CA HIS A 27 5.69 -7.24 -2.48
C HIS A 27 4.60 -7.46 -1.43
N VAL A 28 4.25 -6.40 -0.69
CA VAL A 28 3.23 -6.43 0.35
C VAL A 28 2.23 -5.30 0.13
N ASN A 29 0.94 -5.62 0.22
CA ASN A 29 -0.13 -4.65 0.25
C ASN A 29 -0.55 -4.44 1.71
N LEU A 30 -0.45 -3.21 2.22
CA LEU A 30 -0.93 -2.80 3.52
C LEU A 30 -2.25 -2.04 3.39
N LEU A 31 -3.14 -2.24 4.35
CA LEU A 31 -4.39 -1.52 4.50
C LEU A 31 -4.30 -0.68 5.77
N TYR A 32 -4.44 0.62 5.64
CA TYR A 32 -4.56 1.59 6.72
C TYR A 32 -6.03 1.70 7.14
N LEU A 33 -6.28 1.46 8.41
CA LEU A 33 -7.59 1.51 9.04
C LEU A 33 -7.55 2.61 10.10
N GLN A 34 -8.28 3.69 9.89
CA GLN A 34 -8.42 4.74 10.89
C GLN A 34 -9.50 4.31 11.91
N ASP A 35 -9.15 4.33 13.20
CA ASP A 35 -10.10 4.04 14.27
C ASP A 35 -10.94 5.29 14.53
N SER A 36 -12.27 5.18 14.37
CA SER A 36 -13.19 6.30 14.57
C SER A 36 -13.36 6.68 16.05
N HIS A 37 -12.84 5.87 16.98
CA HIS A 37 -13.04 6.05 18.41
C HIS A 37 -11.84 6.70 19.12
N ASN A 38 -10.68 6.79 18.47
CA ASN A 38 -9.44 7.28 19.07
C ASN A 38 -8.61 7.99 17.99
N ASP A 39 -8.68 9.33 17.95
CA ASP A 39 -8.11 10.18 16.90
C ASP A 39 -6.59 10.02 16.66
N ASN A 40 -5.87 9.33 17.56
CA ASN A 40 -4.41 9.27 17.52
C ASN A 40 -3.81 7.97 16.92
N PHE A 41 -4.59 6.93 16.60
CA PHE A 41 -3.99 5.65 16.16
C PHE A 41 -4.73 4.99 15.00
N GLY A 42 -4.14 5.07 13.81
CA GLY A 42 -4.50 4.20 12.68
C GLY A 42 -3.74 2.87 12.72
N HIS A 43 -4.41 1.79 12.33
CA HIS A 43 -3.84 0.45 12.26
C HIS A 43 -3.43 0.08 10.83
N PHE A 44 -2.27 -0.57 10.68
CA PHE A 44 -1.88 -1.18 9.42
C PHE A 44 -2.13 -2.69 9.45
N ALA A 45 -2.85 -3.20 8.45
CA ALA A 45 -3.11 -4.62 8.27
C ALA A 45 -2.51 -5.10 6.94
N CYS A 46 -1.76 -6.21 6.96
CA CYS A 46 -1.25 -6.83 5.74
C CYS A 46 -2.38 -7.59 5.03
N THR A 47 -2.65 -7.24 3.77
CA THR A 47 -3.61 -7.96 2.94
C THR A 47 -2.88 -8.85 1.93
N LYS A 48 -3.10 -10.16 2.05
CA LYS A 48 -2.58 -11.14 1.10
C LYS A 48 -3.31 -11.11 -0.24
N ASN A 49 -4.54 -10.58 -0.27
CA ASN A 49 -5.37 -10.64 -1.47
C ASN A 49 -6.30 -9.42 -1.53
N LEU A 50 -5.75 -8.31 -2.02
CA LEU A 50 -6.49 -7.05 -2.20
C LEU A 50 -7.65 -7.24 -3.19
N SER A 51 -7.45 -8.01 -4.27
CA SER A 51 -8.50 -8.30 -5.24
C SER A 51 -9.74 -8.92 -4.59
N ARG A 52 -9.55 -9.85 -3.63
CA ARG A 52 -10.67 -10.43 -2.89
C ARG A 52 -11.40 -9.39 -2.03
N LEU A 53 -10.67 -8.54 -1.32
CA LEU A 53 -11.24 -7.47 -0.50
C LEU A 53 -12.11 -6.53 -1.34
N VAL A 54 -11.54 -5.97 -2.42
CA VAL A 54 -12.24 -5.02 -3.30
C VAL A 54 -13.39 -5.69 -4.06
N SER A 55 -13.23 -6.94 -4.51
CA SER A 55 -14.32 -7.66 -5.20
C SER A 55 -15.56 -7.81 -4.32
N SER A 56 -15.38 -8.03 -3.02
CA SER A 56 -16.47 -8.21 -2.07
C SER A 56 -17.27 -6.93 -1.84
N GLN A 57 -16.66 -5.76 -2.04
CA GLN A 57 -17.32 -4.45 -1.96
C GLN A 57 -18.21 -4.17 -3.19
N ILE A 58 -17.85 -4.71 -4.37
CA ILE A 58 -18.51 -4.37 -5.63
C ILE A 58 -19.63 -5.36 -5.98
N THR A 59 -19.46 -6.65 -5.74
CA THR A 59 -20.40 -7.67 -6.26
C THR A 59 -20.44 -8.93 -5.42
N ARG A 60 -21.65 -9.50 -5.27
CA ARG A 60 -21.88 -10.83 -4.70
C ARG A 60 -21.60 -12.00 -5.66
N LYS A 61 -21.38 -11.73 -6.95
CA LYS A 61 -21.09 -12.76 -7.99
C LYS A 61 -19.66 -13.29 -7.85
N LYS A 62 -19.49 -14.60 -8.05
CA LYS A 62 -18.24 -15.34 -7.86
C LYS A 62 -17.24 -15.29 -9.03
N ASN A 63 -17.50 -14.49 -10.06
CA ASN A 63 -16.61 -14.41 -11.21
C ASN A 63 -15.28 -13.78 -10.78
N LYS A 64 -14.15 -14.40 -11.16
CA LYS A 64 -12.82 -13.89 -10.85
C LYS A 64 -12.63 -12.54 -11.53
N LYS A 65 -12.29 -11.53 -10.74
CA LYS A 65 -11.98 -10.18 -11.21
C LYS A 65 -10.50 -9.89 -10.95
N PHE A 66 -9.87 -9.26 -11.92
CA PHE A 66 -8.48 -8.83 -11.85
C PHE A 66 -8.45 -7.33 -11.66
N PHE A 67 -7.77 -6.83 -10.64
CA PHE A 67 -7.76 -5.41 -10.30
C PHE A 67 -6.40 -4.81 -10.62
N CYS A 68 -6.40 -3.60 -11.16
CA CYS A 68 -5.20 -2.78 -11.24
C CYS A 68 -4.91 -2.19 -9.86
N ASP A 69 -3.69 -2.38 -9.35
CA ASP A 69 -3.30 -1.86 -8.03
C ASP A 69 -3.24 -0.31 -7.99
N ARG A 70 -3.04 0.34 -9.15
CA ARG A 70 -3.00 1.80 -9.26
C ARG A 70 -4.39 2.44 -9.22
N CYS A 71 -5.26 2.06 -10.15
CA CYS A 71 -6.56 2.72 -10.33
C CYS A 71 -7.74 1.93 -9.72
N LEU A 72 -7.50 0.72 -9.20
CA LEU A 72 -8.50 -0.20 -8.68
C LEU A 72 -9.62 -0.57 -9.68
N HIS A 73 -9.41 -0.31 -10.97
CA HIS A 73 -10.32 -0.76 -12.03
C HIS A 73 -10.22 -2.27 -12.21
N TYR A 74 -11.37 -2.92 -12.46
CA TYR A 74 -11.43 -4.36 -12.59
C TYR A 74 -11.59 -4.82 -14.05
N PHE A 75 -10.94 -5.91 -14.38
CA PHE A 75 -10.98 -6.56 -15.68
C PHE A 75 -11.45 -8.02 -15.53
N GLY A 76 -12.07 -8.52 -16.60
CA GLY A 76 -12.52 -9.92 -16.68
C GLY A 76 -11.41 -10.92 -17.03
N SER A 77 -10.27 -10.45 -17.56
CA SER A 77 -9.11 -11.28 -17.90
C SER A 77 -7.79 -10.63 -17.46
N CYS A 78 -6.79 -11.47 -17.23
CA CYS A 78 -5.44 -11.03 -16.85
C CYS A 78 -4.76 -10.25 -17.97
N GLU A 79 -4.95 -10.66 -19.23
CA GLU A 79 -4.35 -10.00 -20.41
C GLU A 79 -4.81 -8.53 -20.53
N LYS A 80 -6.10 -8.27 -20.31
CA LYS A 80 -6.65 -6.90 -20.32
C LYS A 80 -6.09 -6.05 -19.20
N LEU A 81 -5.88 -6.65 -18.02
CA LEU A 81 -5.22 -5.97 -16.90
C LEU A 81 -3.78 -5.61 -17.27
N GLN A 82 -3.01 -6.53 -17.83
CA GLN A 82 -1.61 -6.29 -18.19
C GLN A 82 -1.45 -5.18 -19.24
N LEU A 83 -2.30 -5.17 -20.26
CA LEU A 83 -2.33 -4.07 -21.24
C LEU A 83 -2.64 -2.73 -20.56
N HIS A 84 -3.62 -2.72 -19.68
CA HIS A 84 -3.97 -1.52 -18.92
C HIS A 84 -2.86 -1.06 -17.97
N GLU A 85 -2.15 -1.97 -17.29
CA GLU A 85 -1.11 -1.62 -16.32
C GLU A 85 0.02 -0.79 -16.94
N VAL A 86 0.39 -1.08 -18.18
CA VAL A 86 1.42 -0.34 -18.94
C VAL A 86 1.01 1.12 -19.16
N ASP A 87 -0.24 1.34 -19.57
CA ASP A 87 -0.75 2.69 -19.83
C ASP A 87 -1.05 3.42 -18.52
N CYS A 88 -1.61 2.71 -17.54
CA CYS A 88 -1.94 3.23 -16.22
C CYS A 88 -0.69 3.72 -15.48
N GLN A 89 0.44 3.04 -15.63
CA GLN A 89 1.73 3.48 -15.07
C GLN A 89 2.22 4.80 -15.65
N LYS A 90 1.95 5.08 -16.92
CA LYS A 90 2.43 6.28 -17.60
C LYS A 90 1.55 7.51 -17.35
N ILE A 91 0.29 7.28 -17.01
CA ILE A 91 -0.74 8.33 -16.94
C ILE A 91 -1.07 8.70 -15.50
N ASN A 92 -1.02 7.75 -14.56
CA ASN A 92 -1.31 8.01 -13.15
C ASN A 92 -0.03 8.19 -12.34
N ASP A 93 0.40 9.44 -12.19
CA ASP A 93 1.22 9.84 -11.04
C ASP A 93 0.30 9.80 -9.81
N CYS A 94 0.30 8.68 -9.09
CA CYS A 94 -0.53 8.55 -7.90
C CYS A 94 -0.14 9.61 -6.88
N ALA A 95 -1.06 10.54 -6.60
CA ALA A 95 -0.82 11.63 -5.66
C ALA A 95 -0.55 11.04 -4.27
N ILE A 96 0.71 11.13 -3.83
CA ILE A 96 1.08 10.82 -2.45
C ILE A 96 0.38 11.87 -1.58
N ARG A 97 -0.64 11.44 -0.84
CA ARG A 97 -1.17 12.26 0.25
C ARG A 97 -0.13 12.27 1.37
N LEU A 98 0.62 13.35 1.43
CA LEU A 98 1.49 13.62 2.57
C LEU A 98 0.62 13.85 3.82
N PRO A 99 1.09 13.45 5.01
CA PRO A 99 0.47 13.86 6.25
C PRO A 99 0.34 15.39 6.30
N SER A 100 -0.69 15.88 6.96
CA SER A 100 -0.81 17.30 7.25
C SER A 100 0.34 17.74 8.18
N GLU A 101 0.59 19.05 8.30
CA GLU A 101 1.60 19.56 9.24
C GLU A 101 1.34 19.13 10.69
N ASP A 102 0.08 18.85 11.01
CA ASP A 102 -0.36 18.40 12.33
C ASP A 102 -0.11 16.89 12.55
N ASP A 103 -0.06 16.09 11.47
CA ASP A 103 0.14 14.62 11.49
C ASP A 103 1.56 14.19 11.07
N LYS A 104 2.50 15.13 10.95
CA LYS A 104 3.85 14.87 10.41
C LYS A 104 4.75 14.05 11.34
N TRP A 105 4.40 13.94 12.62
CA TRP A 105 5.21 13.28 13.63
C TRP A 105 4.60 11.93 14.02
N LEU A 106 5.34 10.85 13.73
CA LEU A 106 5.02 9.51 14.23
C LEU A 106 5.85 9.22 15.47
N GLU A 107 5.19 8.91 16.59
CA GLU A 107 5.84 8.51 17.83
C GLU A 107 5.83 7.00 18.01
N PHE A 108 6.97 6.44 18.38
CA PHE A 108 7.07 5.02 18.72
C PHE A 108 6.52 4.77 20.12
N GLY A 109 5.31 4.25 20.22
CA GLY A 109 4.73 3.87 21.51
C GLY A 109 5.42 2.68 22.19
N ASN A 110 6.13 1.82 21.43
CA ASN A 110 6.71 0.59 21.96
C ASN A 110 8.19 0.41 21.57
N HIS A 111 9.07 1.00 22.39
CA HIS A 111 10.52 1.03 22.18
C HIS A 111 11.20 -0.35 22.24
N CYS A 112 10.50 -1.39 22.70
CA CYS A 112 11.03 -2.74 22.87
C CYS A 112 11.02 -3.58 21.57
N ASN A 113 10.25 -3.19 20.55
CA ASN A 113 10.14 -3.92 19.26
C ASN A 113 11.11 -3.39 18.19
N LYS A 114 12.22 -2.78 18.59
CA LYS A 114 13.23 -2.23 17.67
C LYS A 114 14.00 -3.38 17.01
N GLU A 115 13.91 -3.47 15.69
CA GLU A 115 14.78 -4.34 14.91
C GLU A 115 16.20 -3.76 14.91
N ARG A 116 17.21 -4.56 15.27
CA ARG A 116 18.62 -4.14 15.16
C ARG A 116 19.00 -4.09 13.68
N VAL A 117 18.86 -2.93 13.05
CA VAL A 117 19.37 -2.70 11.70
C VAL A 117 20.89 -2.66 11.77
N PRO A 118 21.63 -3.45 10.96
CA PRO A 118 23.08 -3.36 10.92
C PRO A 118 23.49 -2.02 10.32
N LEU A 119 24.00 -1.12 11.16
CA LEU A 119 24.78 0.02 10.69
C LEU A 119 26.06 -0.53 10.07
N ARG A 120 26.16 -0.49 8.74
CA ARG A 120 27.43 -0.71 8.04
C ARG A 120 28.34 0.47 8.42
N ARG A 121 29.34 0.24 9.28
CA ARG A 121 30.34 1.27 9.59
C ARG A 121 31.01 1.73 8.29
N PRO A 122 31.17 3.04 8.04
CA PRO A 122 32.10 3.51 7.02
C PRO A 122 33.48 2.98 7.40
N GLY A 123 34.16 2.33 6.45
CA GLY A 123 35.51 1.84 6.66
C GLY A 123 36.42 3.00 7.06
N MET A 124 37.16 2.81 8.17
CA MET A 124 38.32 3.61 8.49
C MET A 124 39.34 3.39 7.36
N TYR A 125 39.60 4.40 6.54
CA TYR A 125 40.86 4.47 5.83
C TYR A 125 41.86 5.16 6.75
N SER A 126 42.80 4.38 7.26
CA SER A 126 44.03 4.89 7.84
C SER A 126 44.89 5.49 6.75
N THR A 127 45.48 6.66 7.00
CA THR A 127 46.81 7.01 6.49
C THR A 127 47.57 7.66 7.63
#